data_AF-A0A2K3N202-F1
#
_entry.id   AF-A0A2K3N202-F1
#
_cell.length_a   1.000
_cell.length_b   1.000
_cell.length_c   1.000
_cell.angle_alpha   90.00
_cell.angle_beta   90.00
_cell.angle_gamma   90.00
#
_symmetry.space_group_name_H-M   'P 1'
#
loop_
_entity.id
_entity.type
_entity.pdbx_description
1 polymer ?
#
loop_
_entity_poly.entity_id
_entity_poly.type
_entity_poly.pdbx_seq_one_letter_code
_entity_poly.pdbx_strand_id
1 'polypeptide(L)'
;AGRCFAIPWLLVSTFAVTRSFLYLTDYSLHKRSREMTKWILHKKITLSDLAAADLDHDGSISKSDFVIYKLKQMGKISEIDILQISKQFDSLDHAMYGKITLADLMETV
;
A
#
# COMPACT_ATOMS: atom_id res chain seq x y z
N ALA A 1 -15.48 27.01 46.99
CA ALA A 1 -14.95 27.38 45.66
C ALA A 1 -13.89 26.37 45.17
N GLY A 2 -14.27 25.11 44.91
CA GLY A 2 -13.34 24.07 44.40
C GLY A 2 -13.90 23.20 43.27
N ARG A 3 -15.22 23.23 43.06
CA ARG A 3 -15.92 22.38 42.07
C ARG A 3 -15.70 22.83 40.62
N CYS A 4 -15.46 24.13 40.39
CA CYS A 4 -15.21 24.66 39.04
C CYS A 4 -13.86 24.22 38.46
N PHE A 5 -12.87 23.89 39.29
CA PHE A 5 -11.58 23.37 38.82
C PHE A 5 -11.61 21.87 38.49
N ALA A 6 -12.55 21.13 39.06
CA ALA A 6 -12.67 19.69 38.84
C ALA A 6 -13.12 19.35 37.41
N ILE A 7 -13.96 20.19 36.79
CA ILE A 7 -14.51 19.92 35.45
C ILE A 7 -13.42 19.99 34.37
N PRO A 8 -12.61 21.06 34.27
CA PRO A 8 -11.46 21.09 33.37
C PRO A 8 -10.47 19.96 33.66
N TRP A 9 -10.25 19.66 34.94
CA TRP A 9 -9.32 18.61 35.36
C TRP A 9 -9.75 17.22 34.87
N LEU A 10 -11.04 16.89 35.02
CA LEU A 10 -11.62 15.63 34.54
C LEU A 10 -11.65 15.53 33.01
N LEU A 11 -11.86 16.66 32.32
CA LEU A 11 -11.78 16.71 30.87
C LEU A 11 -10.35 16.44 30.39
N VAL A 12 -9.35 17.07 31.02
CA VAL A 12 -7.93 16.86 30.70
C VAL A 12 -7.52 15.40 30.95
N SER A 13 -7.96 14.78 32.05
CA SER A 13 -7.65 13.37 32.31
C SER A 13 -8.30 12.43 31.30
N THR A 14 -9.56 12.67 30.93
CA THR A 14 -10.27 11.84 29.94
C THR A 14 -9.62 11.98 28.58
N PHE A 15 -9.27 13.20 28.17
CA PHE A 15 -8.63 13.44 26.89
C PHE A 15 -7.23 12.82 26.83
N ALA A 16 -6.44 12.93 27.92
CA ALA A 16 -5.12 12.32 28.01
C ALA A 16 -5.21 10.78 27.92
N VAL A 17 -6.16 10.16 28.60
CA VAL A 17 -6.37 8.70 28.55
C VAL A 17 -6.83 8.25 27.15
N THR A 18 -7.80 8.94 26.55
CA THR A 18 -8.28 8.60 25.20
C THR A 18 -7.16 8.71 24.17
N ARG A 19 -6.35 9.77 24.21
CA ARG A 19 -5.22 9.94 23.30
C ARG A 19 -4.14 8.88 23.52
N SER A 20 -3.86 8.53 24.77
CA SER A 20 -2.90 7.47 25.11
C SER A 20 -3.38 6.10 24.60
N PHE A 21 -4.66 5.81 24.78
CA PHE A 21 -5.27 4.58 24.28
C PHE A 21 -5.26 4.54 22.75
N LEU A 22 -5.65 5.63 22.08
CA LEU A 22 -5.57 5.75 20.62
C LEU A 22 -4.16 5.47 20.11
N TYR A 23 -3.14 6.05 20.75
CA TYR A 23 -1.74 5.82 20.39
C TYR A 23 -1.32 4.35 20.59
N LEU A 24 -1.75 3.71 21.67
CA LEU A 24 -1.49 2.30 21.93
C LEU A 24 -2.20 1.38 20.94
N THR A 25 -3.43 1.71 20.53
CA THR A 25 -4.14 0.99 19.48
C THR A 25 -3.45 1.16 18.13
N ASP A 26 -3.04 2.37 17.76
CA ASP A 26 -2.28 2.61 16.51
C ASP A 26 -0.93 1.87 16.49
N TYR A 27 -0.26 1.80 17.64
CA TYR A 27 0.99 1.06 17.79
C TYR A 27 0.78 -0.46 17.64
N SER A 28 -0.29 -0.99 18.24
CA SER A 28 -0.63 -2.41 18.14
C SER A 28 -1.05 -2.80 16.72
N LEU A 29 -1.78 -1.91 16.03
CA LEU A 29 -2.13 -2.07 14.61
C LEU A 29 -0.89 -2.06 13.71
N HIS A 30 0.07 -1.17 13.97
CA HIS A 30 1.35 -1.15 13.26
C HIS A 30 2.17 -2.43 13.48
N LYS A 31 2.19 -2.97 14.70
CA LYS A 31 2.93 -4.20 15.01
C LYS A 31 2.31 -5.42 14.31
N ARG A 32 0.98 -5.54 14.34
CA ARG A 32 0.25 -6.60 13.63
C ARG A 32 0.35 -6.46 12.12
N SER A 33 0.34 -5.25 11.57
CA SER A 33 0.54 -4.99 10.14
C SER A 33 1.86 -5.61 9.66
N ARG A 34 2.97 -5.40 10.38
CA ARG A 34 4.27 -6.01 10.04
C ARG A 34 4.25 -7.54 10.09
N GLU A 35 3.55 -8.14 11.03
CA GLU A 35 3.46 -9.60 11.14
C GLU A 35 2.53 -10.20 10.07
N MET A 36 1.41 -9.55 9.76
CA MET A 36 0.55 -9.90 8.64
C MET A 36 1.30 -9.80 7.31
N THR A 37 2.06 -8.72 7.10
CA THR A 37 2.93 -8.53 5.93
C THR A 37 3.95 -9.65 5.78
N LYS A 38 4.58 -10.09 6.88
CA LYS A 38 5.53 -11.23 6.87
C LYS A 38 4.83 -12.56 6.59
N TRP A 39 3.64 -12.77 7.16
CA TRP A 39 2.83 -13.95 6.91
C TRP A 39 2.38 -14.03 5.45
N ILE A 40 1.94 -12.90 4.87
CA ILE A 40 1.61 -12.76 3.45
C ILE A 40 2.82 -13.07 2.57
N LEU A 41 4.02 -12.63 2.94
CA LEU A 41 5.25 -12.91 2.19
C LEU A 41 5.56 -14.40 2.16
N HIS A 42 5.40 -15.10 3.29
CA HIS A 42 5.72 -16.52 3.42
C HIS A 42 4.60 -17.47 2.95
N LYS A 43 3.36 -16.98 2.84
CA LYS A 43 2.23 -17.76 2.33
C LYS A 43 2.50 -18.14 0.87
N LYS A 44 2.42 -19.45 0.58
CA LYS A 44 2.41 -20.00 -0.79
C LYS A 44 1.22 -19.40 -1.53
N ILE A 45 1.50 -18.85 -2.70
CA ILE A 45 0.50 -18.22 -3.57
C ILE A 45 -0.18 -19.35 -4.36
N THR A 46 -1.51 -19.31 -4.43
CA THR A 46 -2.29 -20.30 -5.19
C THR A 46 -2.31 -19.90 -6.67
N LEU A 47 -2.43 -20.86 -7.58
CA LEU A 47 -2.49 -20.61 -9.03
C LEU A 47 -3.61 -19.62 -9.42
N SER A 48 -4.73 -19.62 -8.72
CA SER A 48 -5.82 -18.66 -8.90
C SER A 48 -5.46 -17.23 -8.47
N ASP A 49 -4.57 -17.08 -7.49
CA ASP A 49 -4.00 -15.79 -7.08
C ASP A 49 -2.93 -15.32 -8.08
N LEU A 50 -2.20 -16.24 -8.71
CA LEU A 50 -1.29 -15.95 -9.82
C LEU A 50 -2.07 -15.48 -11.07
N ALA A 51 -3.20 -16.09 -11.39
CA ALA A 51 -4.05 -15.63 -12.50
C ALA A 51 -4.61 -14.21 -12.29
N ALA A 52 -4.79 -13.78 -11.04
CA ALA A 52 -5.16 -12.40 -10.71
C ALA A 52 -3.94 -11.44 -10.67
N ALA A 53 -2.72 -11.97 -10.75
CA ALA A 53 -1.48 -11.20 -10.80
C ALA A 53 -1.05 -10.85 -12.23
N ASP A 54 -1.60 -11.54 -13.22
CA ASP A 54 -1.42 -11.29 -14.65
C ASP A 54 -2.09 -9.94 -15.02
N LEU A 55 -1.30 -8.87 -14.91
CA LEU A 55 -1.73 -7.48 -15.12
C LEU A 55 -1.83 -7.11 -16.60
N ASP A 56 -1.02 -7.75 -17.44
CA ASP A 56 -0.90 -7.53 -18.88
C ASP A 56 -1.67 -8.58 -19.71
N HIS A 57 -2.27 -9.58 -19.06
CA HIS A 57 -3.06 -10.64 -19.70
C HIS A 57 -2.28 -11.39 -20.79
N ASP A 58 -0.96 -11.50 -20.63
CA ASP A 58 -0.07 -12.13 -21.61
C ASP A 58 0.00 -13.66 -21.44
N GLY A 59 -0.68 -14.19 -20.41
CA GLY A 59 -0.73 -15.62 -20.09
C GLY A 59 0.55 -16.16 -19.43
N SER A 60 1.49 -15.28 -19.12
CA SER A 60 2.72 -15.53 -18.39
C SER A 60 2.77 -14.64 -17.14
N ILE A 61 3.64 -14.97 -16.19
CA ILE A 61 3.78 -14.16 -14.97
C ILE A 61 5.24 -13.84 -14.84
N SER A 62 5.58 -12.58 -15.11
CA SER A 62 6.93 -12.10 -14.95
C SER A 62 7.27 -11.93 -13.47
N LYS A 63 8.57 -11.88 -13.20
CA LYS A 63 9.07 -11.60 -11.84
C LYS A 63 8.59 -10.24 -11.33
N SER A 64 8.39 -9.27 -12.22
CA SER A 64 7.81 -7.96 -11.90
C SER A 64 6.38 -8.09 -11.36
N ASP A 65 5.54 -8.84 -12.05
CA ASP A 65 4.10 -8.93 -11.75
C ASP A 65 3.89 -9.67 -10.43
N PHE A 66 4.70 -10.69 -10.19
CA PHE A 66 4.78 -11.38 -8.91
C PHE A 66 5.14 -10.44 -7.75
N VAL A 67 6.09 -9.53 -7.96
CA VAL A 67 6.51 -8.55 -6.94
C VAL A 67 5.42 -7.51 -6.70
N ILE A 68 4.82 -6.97 -7.76
CA ILE A 68 3.71 -6.00 -7.68
C ILE A 68 2.51 -6.63 -6.95
N TYR A 69 2.15 -7.85 -7.31
CA TYR A 69 1.08 -8.61 -6.70
C TYR A 69 1.33 -8.87 -5.20
N LYS A 70 2.56 -9.29 -4.82
CA LYS A 70 2.92 -9.44 -3.41
C LYS A 70 2.84 -8.11 -2.65
N LEU A 71 3.26 -7.00 -3.26
CA LEU A 71 3.16 -5.67 -2.66
C LEU A 71 1.70 -5.20 -2.49
N LYS A 72 0.83 -5.51 -3.46
CA LYS A 72 -0.63 -5.28 -3.38
C LYS A 72 -1.23 -6.07 -2.22
N GLN A 73 -0.95 -7.37 -2.12
CA GLN A 73 -1.40 -8.22 -1.01
C GLN A 73 -0.89 -7.73 0.36
N MET A 74 0.33 -7.18 0.41
CA MET A 74 0.89 -6.59 1.62
C MET A 74 0.24 -5.24 2.01
N GLY A 75 -0.67 -4.71 1.18
CA GLY A 75 -1.30 -3.40 1.35
C GLY A 75 -0.32 -2.23 1.21
N LYS A 76 0.85 -2.47 0.59
CA LYS A 76 1.91 -1.48 0.38
C LYS A 76 1.60 -0.55 -0.79
N ILE A 77 0.86 -1.07 -1.77
CA ILE A 77 0.49 -0.39 -3.01
C ILE A 77 -0.99 -0.64 -3.24
N SER A 78 -1.75 0.41 -3.59
CA SER A 78 -3.16 0.27 -3.96
C SER A 78 -3.32 0.02 -5.46
N GLU A 79 -4.45 -0.54 -5.86
CA GLU A 79 -4.77 -0.75 -7.29
C GLU A 79 -4.83 0.57 -8.08
N ILE A 80 -5.23 1.64 -7.42
CA ILE A 80 -5.27 2.99 -8.00
C ILE A 80 -3.85 3.46 -8.33
N ASP A 81 -2.89 3.23 -7.42
CA ASP A 81 -1.49 3.60 -7.64
C ASP A 81 -0.89 2.81 -8.82
N ILE A 82 -1.19 1.50 -8.90
CA ILE A 82 -0.73 0.65 -10.01
C ILE A 82 -1.27 1.17 -11.34
N LEU A 83 -2.57 1.47 -11.42
CA LEU A 83 -3.20 2.01 -12.63
C LEU A 83 -2.63 3.38 -13.02
N GLN A 84 -2.37 4.24 -12.05
CA GLN A 84 -1.80 5.56 -12.32
C GLN A 84 -0.37 5.46 -12.86
N ILE A 85 0.45 4.59 -12.28
CA ILE A 85 1.82 4.35 -12.75
C ILE A 85 1.80 3.68 -14.13
N SER A 86 0.91 2.72 -14.36
CA SER A 86 0.72 2.11 -15.68
C SER A 86 0.34 3.16 -16.71
N LYS A 87 -0.61 4.05 -16.39
CA LYS A 87 -1.02 5.13 -17.28
C LYS A 87 0.10 6.13 -17.57
N GLN A 88 0.96 6.41 -16.60
CA GLN A 88 2.17 7.21 -16.82
C GLN A 88 3.11 6.48 -17.78
N PHE A 89 3.31 5.18 -17.61
CA PHE A 89 4.11 4.37 -18.52
C PHE A 89 3.52 4.40 -19.94
N ASP A 90 2.21 4.19 -20.10
CA ASP A 90 1.52 4.23 -21.39
C ASP A 90 1.64 5.60 -22.08
N SER A 91 1.72 6.68 -21.30
CA SER A 91 1.94 8.03 -21.84
C SER A 91 3.38 8.27 -22.30
N LEU A 92 4.36 7.51 -21.79
CA LEU A 92 5.75 7.55 -22.23
C LEU A 92 6.04 6.56 -23.36
N ASP A 93 5.31 5.45 -23.42
CA ASP A 93 5.44 4.43 -24.47
C ASP A 93 4.67 4.86 -25.73
N HIS A 94 5.19 5.88 -26.43
CA HIS A 94 4.64 6.38 -27.70
C HIS A 94 4.56 5.28 -28.78
N ALA A 95 5.35 4.23 -28.62
CA ALA A 95 5.50 3.17 -29.58
C ALA A 95 4.68 1.90 -29.22
N MET A 96 4.01 1.89 -28.06
CA MET A 96 3.18 0.80 -27.54
C MET A 96 3.87 -0.58 -27.59
N TYR A 97 5.19 -0.61 -27.40
CA TYR A 97 5.98 -1.85 -27.45
C TYR A 97 6.14 -2.52 -26.07
N GLY A 98 5.53 -1.94 -25.02
CA GLY A 98 5.68 -2.40 -23.64
C GLY A 98 7.08 -2.10 -23.08
N LYS A 99 7.85 -1.23 -23.73
CA LYS A 99 9.24 -0.89 -23.39
C LYS A 99 9.50 0.57 -23.71
N ILE A 100 9.76 1.36 -22.68
CA ILE A 100 10.27 2.73 -22.85
C ILE A 100 11.68 2.62 -23.42
N THR A 101 11.88 3.13 -24.63
CA THR A 101 13.19 3.20 -25.27
C THR A 101 13.85 4.54 -24.91
N LEU A 102 15.18 4.61 -24.85
CA LEU A 102 15.90 5.87 -24.62
C LEU A 102 15.50 6.96 -25.63
N ALA A 103 15.08 6.57 -26.84
CA ALA A 103 14.53 7.48 -27.84
C ALA A 103 13.24 8.17 -27.37
N ASP A 104 12.31 7.45 -26.72
CA ASP A 104 11.05 8.01 -26.21
C ASP A 104 11.28 9.02 -25.07
N LEU A 105 12.31 8.78 -24.25
CA LEU A 105 12.73 9.69 -23.17
C LEU A 105 13.46 10.94 -23.68
N MET A 106 14.05 10.87 -24.87
CA MET A 106 14.71 12.02 -25.51
C MET A 106 13.74 12.90 -26.30
N GLU A 107 12.61 12.35 -26.76
CA GLU A 107 11.56 13.10 -27.47
C GLU A 107 10.66 13.91 -26.51
N THR A 108 10.64 13.55 -25.23
CA THR A 108 9.84 14.20 -24.17
C THR A 108 10.54 15.36 -23.46
N VAL A 109 11.78 15.72 -23.84
CA VAL A 109 12.57 16.86 -23.33
C VAL A 109 12.64 17.97 -24.36
#